data_AF-A0AAU6E9Y6-F1
#
_entry.id   AF-A0AAU6E9Y6-F1
#
_cell.length_a   1.000
_cell.length_b   1.000
_cell.length_c   1.000
_cell.angle_alpha   90.00
_cell.angle_beta   90.00
_cell.angle_gamma   90.00
#
_symmetry.space_group_name_H-M   'P 1'
#
loop_
_entity.id
_entity.type
_entity.pdbx_description
1 polymer ?
#
loop_
_entity_poly.entity_id
_entity_poly.type
_entity_poly.pdbx_seq_one_letter_code
_entity_poly.pdbx_strand_id
1 'polypeptide(L)'
;MLLRHPAAVPAILGAAFSGPVALRVGESLLGVLPDPRASYTVMVYVLGAIALEAAELNDAESRGEGGAPLPEAERIAARRAALAVDPEEFPRTHAAADAIAAYVSTDQFRWGLDRVLAGL
;
A
#
# COMPACT_ATOMS: atom_id res chain seq x y z
N MET A 1 -7.13 10.87 4.73
CA MET A 1 -6.39 11.56 5.82
C MET A 1 -4.89 11.24 5.79
N LEU A 2 -4.47 10.01 5.46
CA LEU A 2 -3.04 9.63 5.34
C LEU A 2 -2.41 9.98 3.97
N LEU A 3 -3.18 9.92 2.87
CA LEU A 3 -2.72 10.37 1.54
C LEU A 3 -2.37 11.87 1.44
N ARG A 4 -2.80 12.69 2.42
CA ARG A 4 -2.46 14.13 2.47
C ARG A 4 -1.16 14.41 3.24
N HIS A 5 -0.56 13.38 3.84
CA HIS A 5 0.66 13.48 4.64
C HIS A 5 1.57 12.26 4.40
N PRO A 6 2.10 12.06 3.18
CA PRO A 6 2.97 10.92 2.86
C PRO A 6 4.23 10.84 3.76
N ALA A 7 4.73 11.99 4.23
CA ALA A 7 5.81 12.06 5.22
C ALA A 7 5.47 11.49 6.61
N ALA A 8 4.19 11.23 6.91
CA ALA A 8 3.78 10.62 8.17
C ALA A 8 3.98 9.09 8.18
N VAL A 9 4.18 8.45 7.03
CA VAL A 9 4.29 6.99 6.93
C VAL A 9 5.51 6.43 7.66
N PRO A 10 6.74 6.96 7.49
CA PRO A 10 7.89 6.51 8.28
C PRO A 10 7.69 6.77 9.79
N ALA A 11 7.02 7.87 10.14
CA ALA A 11 6.73 8.23 11.52
C ALA A 11 5.68 7.31 12.16
N ILE A 12 4.70 6.81 11.39
CA ILE A 12 3.68 5.86 11.84
C ILE A 12 4.25 4.44 11.99
N LEU A 13 5.19 4.06 11.14
CA LEU A 13 5.90 2.78 11.26
C LEU A 13 6.88 2.77 12.45
N GLY A 14 7.44 3.92 12.82
CA GLY A 14 8.38 4.07 13.93
C GLY A 14 7.76 4.48 15.28
N ALA A 15 6.61 5.14 15.29
CA ALA A 15 5.91 5.50 16.51
C ALA A 15 5.13 4.30 17.04
N ALA A 16 5.33 3.97 18.31
CA ALA A 16 4.38 3.12 19.02
C ALA A 16 2.97 3.71 18.79
N PHE A 17 2.03 2.91 18.29
CA PHE A 17 0.62 3.25 18.06
C PHE A 17 -0.14 3.55 19.38
N SER A 18 0.47 4.31 20.29
CA SER A 18 0.03 4.56 21.66
C SER A 18 -0.60 5.93 21.86
N GLY A 19 -0.66 6.76 20.82
CA GLY A 19 -1.36 8.04 20.86
C GLY A 19 -2.88 7.87 21.00
N PRO A 20 -3.62 8.83 21.61
CA PRO A 20 -5.06 8.69 21.86
C PRO A 20 -5.92 8.39 20.63
N VAL A 21 -5.53 8.92 19.46
CA VAL A 21 -6.20 8.64 18.19
C VAL A 21 -5.94 7.21 17.73
N ALA A 22 -4.69 6.75 17.80
CA ALA A 22 -4.31 5.39 17.43
C ALA A 22 -5.00 4.36 18.33
N LEU A 23 -5.06 4.62 19.64
CA LEU A 23 -5.77 3.77 20.60
C LEU A 23 -7.27 3.68 20.26
N ARG A 24 -7.91 4.79 19.89
CA ARG A 24 -9.34 4.76 19.49
C ARG A 24 -9.59 3.92 18.23
N VAL A 25 -8.68 3.96 17.26
CA VAL A 25 -8.74 3.09 16.09
C VAL A 25 -8.57 1.62 16.50
N GLY A 26 -7.57 1.33 17.35
CA GLY A 26 -7.35 0.00 17.90
C GLY A 26 -8.57 -0.57 18.63
N GLU A 27 -9.17 0.21 19.53
CA GLU A 27 -10.41 -0.14 20.24
C GLU A 27 -11.56 -0.43 19.27
N SER A 28 -11.71 0.39 18.22
CA SER A 28 -12.77 0.17 17.22
C SER A 28 -12.57 -1.14 16.45
N LEU A 29 -11.34 -1.45 16.06
CA LEU A 29 -11.00 -2.69 15.37
C LEU A 29 -11.20 -3.91 16.27
N LEU A 30 -10.75 -3.85 17.52
CA LEU A 30 -10.94 -4.91 18.51
C LEU A 30 -12.43 -5.16 18.83
N GLY A 31 -13.30 -4.16 18.65
CA GLY A 31 -14.74 -4.30 18.84
C GLY A 31 -15.49 -4.95 17.67
N VAL A 32 -14.90 -5.02 16.47
CA VAL A 32 -15.58 -5.52 15.25
C VAL A 32 -14.91 -6.75 14.64
N LEU A 33 -13.65 -7.03 14.95
CA LEU A 33 -12.89 -8.17 14.45
C LEU A 33 -12.88 -9.32 15.46
N PRO A 34 -12.73 -10.58 15.00
CA PRO A 34 -12.96 -11.76 15.84
C PRO A 34 -11.96 -11.92 16.99
N ASP A 35 -10.72 -11.44 16.81
CA ASP A 35 -9.70 -11.46 17.85
C ASP A 35 -8.62 -10.38 17.64
N PRO A 36 -7.70 -10.14 18.60
CA PRO A 36 -6.65 -9.15 18.46
C PRO A 36 -5.65 -9.41 17.33
N ARG A 37 -5.46 -10.66 16.91
CA ARG A 37 -4.57 -11.02 15.79
C ARG A 37 -5.21 -10.62 14.46
N ALA A 38 -6.53 -10.74 14.34
CA ALA A 38 -7.28 -10.22 13.20
C ALA A 38 -7.10 -8.70 13.05
N SER A 39 -7.21 -7.94 14.14
CA SER A 39 -6.93 -6.50 14.16
C SER A 39 -5.50 -6.17 13.72
N TYR A 40 -4.51 -6.91 14.21
CA TYR A 40 -3.13 -6.76 13.77
C TYR A 40 -2.96 -7.01 12.27
N THR A 41 -3.52 -8.10 11.75
CA THR A 41 -3.45 -8.46 10.32
C THR A 41 -4.03 -7.35 9.44
N VAL A 42 -5.22 -6.84 9.78
CA VAL A 42 -5.85 -5.74 9.03
C VAL A 42 -4.99 -4.47 9.10
N MET A 43 -4.49 -4.11 10.28
CA MET A 43 -3.62 -2.93 10.43
C MET A 43 -2.35 -3.04 9.60
N VAL A 44 -1.66 -4.18 9.65
CA VAL A 44 -0.44 -4.41 8.86
C VAL A 44 -0.72 -4.33 7.37
N TYR A 45 -1.82 -4.93 6.90
CA TYR A 45 -2.21 -4.84 5.51
C TYR A 45 -2.42 -3.39 5.06
N VAL A 46 -3.21 -2.62 5.80
CA VAL A 46 -3.52 -1.22 5.49
C VAL A 46 -2.26 -0.35 5.53
N LEU A 47 -1.43 -0.50 6.55
CA LEU A 47 -0.19 0.27 6.71
C LEU A 47 0.82 -0.07 5.62
N GLY A 48 0.95 -1.34 5.23
CA GLY A 48 1.81 -1.77 4.14
C GLY A 48 1.38 -1.17 2.80
N ALA A 49 0.09 -1.17 2.50
CA ALA A 49 -0.44 -0.54 1.28
C ALA A 49 -0.18 0.97 1.26
N ILE A 50 -0.41 1.67 2.39
CA ILE A 50 -0.12 3.09 2.52
C ILE A 50 1.38 3.37 2.37
N ALA A 51 2.24 2.49 2.89
CA ALA A 51 3.68 2.65 2.80
C ALA A 51 4.19 2.53 1.36
N LEU A 52 3.65 1.58 0.59
CA LEU A 52 3.97 1.44 -0.83
C LEU A 52 3.55 2.68 -1.65
N GLU A 53 2.32 3.17 -1.43
CA GLU A 53 1.83 4.38 -2.10
C GLU A 53 2.70 5.61 -1.74
N ALA A 54 3.01 5.80 -0.44
CA ALA A 54 3.84 6.93 -0.01
C ALA A 54 5.28 6.85 -0.56
N ALA A 55 5.86 5.65 -0.66
CA ALA A 55 7.16 5.46 -1.27
C ALA A 55 7.16 5.86 -2.75
N GLU A 56 6.14 5.44 -3.51
CA GLU A 56 6.00 5.80 -4.92
C GLU A 56 5.85 7.32 -5.12
N LEU A 57 5.07 7.98 -4.26
CA LEU A 57 4.88 9.44 -4.31
C LEU A 57 6.16 10.20 -3.95
N ASN A 58 6.88 9.77 -2.91
CA ASN A 58 8.14 10.41 -2.50
C ASN A 58 9.25 10.22 -3.55
N ASP A 59 9.29 9.06 -4.22
CA ASP A 59 10.23 8.81 -5.31
C ASP A 59 10.00 9.79 -6.47
N ALA A 60 8.76 10.08 -6.84
CA ALA A 60 8.42 11.06 -7.86
C ALA A 60 8.87 12.48 -7.46
N GLU A 61 8.61 12.90 -6.22
CA GLU A 61 9.08 14.18 -5.69
C GLU A 61 10.62 14.29 -5.73
N SER A 62 11.33 13.23 -5.38
CA SER A 62 12.80 13.20 -5.35
C SER A 62 13.45 13.34 -6.74
N ARG A 63 12.75 12.95 -7.81
CA ARG A 63 13.21 13.06 -9.20
C ARG A 63 13.00 14.46 -9.79
N GLY A 64 12.48 15.40 -9.00
CA GLY A 64 12.23 16.77 -9.47
C GLY A 64 11.02 16.88 -10.39
N GLU A 65 10.13 15.89 -10.39
CA GLU A 65 8.80 15.96 -11.00
C GLU A 65 7.90 16.84 -10.11
N GLY A 66 8.28 18.11 -9.97
CA GLY A 66 7.59 19.11 -9.14
C GLY A 66 6.21 19.41 -9.69
N GLY A 67 5.23 18.62 -9.29
CA GLY A 67 3.84 18.69 -9.75
C GLY A 67 2.93 17.81 -8.91
N ALA A 68 1.62 17.86 -9.17
CA ALA A 68 0.70 16.88 -8.59
C ALA A 68 1.13 15.47 -9.03
N PRO A 69 0.97 14.44 -8.17
CA PRO A 69 1.29 13.07 -8.56
C PRO A 69 0.59 12.68 -9.87
N LEU A 70 1.30 11.92 -10.70
CA LEU A 70 0.72 11.37 -11.92
C LEU A 70 -0.56 10.57 -11.59
N PRO A 71 -1.58 10.61 -12.47
CA PRO A 71 -2.74 9.74 -12.35
C PRO A 71 -2.33 8.28 -12.14
N GLU A 72 -3.10 7.52 -11.35
CA GLU A 72 -2.78 6.14 -11.00
C GLU A 72 -2.53 5.26 -12.24
N ALA A 73 -3.34 5.43 -13.30
CA ALA A 73 -3.16 4.72 -14.56
C ALA A 73 -1.81 4.98 -15.23
N GLU A 74 -1.30 6.22 -15.16
CA GLU A 74 0.00 6.59 -15.71
C GLU A 74 1.14 6.02 -14.86
N ARG A 75 0.99 6.01 -13.52
CA ARG A 75 1.94 5.33 -12.62
C ARG A 75 2.04 3.83 -12.90
N ILE A 76 0.90 3.17 -13.11
CA ILE A 76 0.81 1.76 -13.49
C ILE A 76 1.52 1.52 -14.83
N ALA A 77 1.25 2.35 -15.84
CA ALA A 77 1.89 2.23 -17.14
C ALA A 77 3.42 2.42 -17.06
N ALA A 78 3.89 3.38 -16.26
CA ALA A 78 5.31 3.61 -16.02
C ALA A 78 5.98 2.41 -15.34
N ARG A 79 5.36 1.84 -14.29
CA ARG A 79 5.83 0.61 -13.64
C ARG A 79 5.86 -0.57 -14.61
N ARG A 80 4.85 -0.71 -15.45
CA ARG A 80 4.78 -1.78 -16.45
C ARG A 80 5.90 -1.69 -17.48
N ALA A 81 6.23 -0.46 -17.92
CA ALA A 81 7.32 -0.20 -18.83
C ALA A 81 8.70 -0.46 -18.18
N ALA A 82 8.84 -0.11 -16.89
CA ALA A 82 10.07 -0.36 -16.13
C ALA A 82 10.27 -1.85 -15.80
N LEU A 83 9.20 -2.63 -15.68
CA LEU A 83 9.22 -4.08 -15.43
C LEU A 83 9.55 -4.86 -16.72
N ALA A 84 10.68 -4.53 -17.35
CA ALA A 84 11.23 -5.28 -18.47
C ALA A 84 12.13 -6.41 -17.93
N VAL A 85 11.64 -7.65 -18.00
CA VAL A 85 12.35 -8.85 -17.55
C VAL A 85 12.48 -9.86 -18.69
N ASP A 86 13.56 -10.64 -18.68
CA ASP A 86 13.74 -11.76 -19.62
C ASP A 86 12.66 -12.84 -19.37
N PRO A 87 11.82 -13.18 -20.37
CA PRO A 87 10.80 -14.21 -20.22
C PRO A 87 11.35 -15.63 -20.02
N GLU A 88 12.55 -15.94 -20.52
CA GLU A 88 13.16 -17.27 -20.36
C GLU A 88 13.70 -17.46 -18.93
N GLU A 89 14.25 -16.40 -18.35
CA GLU A 89 14.78 -16.41 -16.98
C GLU A 89 13.67 -16.21 -15.93
N PHE A 90 12.69 -15.34 -16.19
CA PHE A 90 11.63 -14.98 -15.25
C PHE A 90 10.20 -15.19 -15.79
N PRO A 91 9.83 -16.42 -16.18
CA PRO A 91 8.57 -16.68 -16.88
C PRO A 91 7.32 -16.30 -16.07
N ARG A 92 7.35 -16.46 -14.73
CA ARG A 92 6.22 -16.10 -13.86
C ARG A 92 6.04 -14.60 -13.72
N THR A 93 7.13 -13.86 -13.56
CA THR A 93 7.10 -12.39 -13.46
C THR A 93 6.65 -11.79 -14.77
N HIS A 94 7.15 -12.31 -15.90
CA HIS A 94 6.70 -11.90 -17.23
C HIS A 94 5.19 -12.13 -17.41
N ALA A 95 4.69 -13.32 -17.06
CA ALA A 95 3.27 -13.65 -17.16
C ALA A 95 2.38 -12.81 -16.22
N ALA A 96 2.90 -12.37 -15.07
CA ALA A 96 2.17 -11.57 -14.09
C ALA A 96 2.45 -10.06 -14.20
N ALA A 97 3.14 -9.61 -15.26
CA ALA A 97 3.69 -8.26 -15.32
C ALA A 97 2.64 -7.15 -15.17
N ASP A 98 1.44 -7.33 -15.73
CA ASP A 98 0.36 -6.36 -15.61
C ASP A 98 -0.20 -6.27 -14.19
N ALA A 99 -0.35 -7.42 -13.51
CA ALA A 99 -0.80 -7.47 -12.13
C ALA A 99 0.25 -6.86 -11.18
N ILE A 100 1.54 -7.19 -11.39
CA ILE A 100 2.65 -6.60 -10.63
C ILE A 100 2.71 -5.09 -10.83
N ALA A 101 2.55 -4.64 -12.08
CA ALA A 101 2.47 -3.23 -12.40
C ALA A 101 1.23 -2.54 -11.83
N ALA A 102 0.26 -3.26 -11.26
CA ALA A 102 -0.91 -2.72 -10.56
C ALA A 102 -0.83 -2.86 -9.02
N TYR A 103 0.29 -3.37 -8.47
CA TYR A 103 0.41 -3.62 -7.02
C TYR A 103 0.15 -2.39 -6.14
N VAL A 104 0.57 -1.22 -6.62
CA VAL A 104 0.31 0.06 -5.97
C VAL A 104 -0.88 0.71 -6.69
N SER A 105 -2.08 0.23 -6.38
CA SER A 105 -3.33 0.77 -6.90
C SER A 105 -4.45 0.65 -5.90
N THR A 106 -5.45 1.51 -6.06
CA THR A 106 -6.64 1.51 -5.22
C THR A 106 -7.42 0.20 -5.36
N ASP A 107 -7.49 -0.36 -6.57
CA ASP A 107 -8.22 -1.60 -6.82
C ASP A 107 -7.50 -2.82 -6.24
N GLN A 108 -6.16 -2.87 -6.31
CA GLN A 108 -5.39 -3.91 -5.63
C GLN A 108 -5.55 -3.85 -4.10
N PHE A 109 -5.56 -2.63 -3.52
CA PHE A 109 -5.80 -2.43 -2.10
C PHE A 109 -7.18 -2.95 -1.67
N ARG A 110 -8.23 -2.61 -2.41
CA ARG A 110 -9.59 -3.08 -2.11
C ARG A 110 -9.69 -4.59 -2.24
N TRP A 111 -9.19 -5.14 -3.35
CA TRP A 111 -9.22 -6.57 -3.59
C TRP A 111 -8.50 -7.35 -2.49
N GLY A 112 -7.32 -6.91 -2.07
CA GLY A 112 -6.57 -7.61 -1.02
C GLY A 112 -7.21 -7.45 0.36
N LEU A 113 -7.76 -6.27 0.68
CA LEU A 113 -8.50 -6.07 1.93
C LEU A 113 -9.71 -6.99 2.01
N ASP A 114 -10.48 -7.11 0.95
CA ASP A 114 -11.64 -8.01 0.88
C ASP A 114 -11.21 -9.47 1.10
N ARG A 115 -10.07 -9.90 0.53
CA ARG A 115 -9.56 -11.26 0.73
C ARG A 115 -9.04 -11.50 2.14
N VAL A 116 -8.38 -10.52 2.74
CA VAL A 116 -7.95 -10.60 4.14
C VAL A 116 -9.18 -10.73 5.03
N LEU A 117 -10.17 -9.84 4.88
CA LEU A 117 -11.38 -9.87 5.70
C LEU A 117 -12.21 -11.14 5.51
N ALA A 118 -12.30 -11.67 4.29
CA ALA A 118 -13.02 -12.92 4.03
C ALA A 118 -12.30 -14.18 4.56
N GLY A 119 -10.99 -14.09 4.82
CA GLY A 119 -10.19 -15.19 5.37
C GLY A 119 -10.00 -15.15 6.89
N LEU A 120 -10.46 -14.08 7.54
CA LEU A 120 -10.53 -13.92 9.00
C LEU A 120 -11.84 -14.49 9.54
#